data_AF-A0A291QAF7-F1
#
_entry.id   AF-A0A291QAF7-F1
#
_cell.length_a   1.000
_cell.length_b   1.000
_cell.length_c   1.000
_cell.angle_alpha   90.00
_cell.angle_beta   90.00
_cell.angle_gamma   90.00
#
_symmetry.space_group_name_H-M   'P 1'
#
loop_
_entity.id
_entity.type
_entity.pdbx_description
1 polymer ?
#
loop_
_entity_poly.entity_id
_entity_poly.type
_entity_poly.pdbx_seq_one_letter_code
_entity_poly.pdbx_strand_id
1 'polypeptide(L)'
;MLNALEVVTTVIVGVMVGVEFSVAFVMNPILNALPEDSGQLGHAHGGRMLGAVMPVWYIGSLALVAAWAVAGWHHEGAGLVVTAGALLALSVVMSILLLVPINNRNKTWTPENRPEDWKEQMNRWNRYHYVRVAVIIAAFTLLVTALA
;
A
#
# COMPACT_ATOMS: atom_id res chain seq x y z
N MET A 1 0.49 -28.89 2.50
CA MET A 1 1.23 -27.72 3.04
C MET A 1 1.13 -26.52 2.11
N LEU A 2 1.16 -26.72 0.79
CA LEU A 2 0.96 -25.65 -0.20
C LEU A 2 -0.37 -24.90 0.04
N ASN A 3 -1.53 -25.57 0.09
CA ASN A 3 -2.83 -24.90 0.31
C ASN A 3 -2.87 -23.97 1.54
N ALA A 4 -2.20 -24.33 2.64
CA ALA A 4 -2.13 -23.47 3.82
C ALA A 4 -1.31 -22.19 3.56
N LEU A 5 -0.19 -22.31 2.83
CA LEU A 5 0.62 -21.17 2.38
C LEU A 5 -0.20 -20.26 1.47
N GLU A 6 -0.95 -20.80 0.52
CA GLU A 6 -1.75 -20.02 -0.45
C GLU A 6 -2.85 -19.22 0.26
N VAL A 7 -3.58 -19.87 1.17
CA VAL A 7 -4.62 -19.23 1.98
C VAL A 7 -4.03 -18.15 2.89
N VAL A 8 -2.96 -18.47 3.62
CA VAL A 8 -2.30 -17.50 4.52
C VAL A 8 -1.76 -16.31 3.74
N THR A 9 -1.13 -16.55 2.59
CA THR A 9 -0.63 -15.49 1.70
C THR A 9 -1.77 -14.59 1.24
N THR A 10 -2.86 -15.18 0.76
CA THR A 10 -4.04 -14.45 0.28
C THR A 10 -4.66 -13.60 1.39
N VAL A 11 -4.84 -14.16 2.59
CA VAL A 11 -5.38 -13.41 3.75
C VAL A 11 -4.47 -12.25 4.14
N ILE A 12 -3.16 -12.47 4.26
CA ILE A 12 -2.21 -11.42 4.67
C ILE A 12 -2.15 -10.30 3.64
N VAL A 13 -2.07 -10.64 2.34
CA VAL A 13 -2.08 -9.65 1.26
C VAL A 13 -3.41 -8.89 1.23
N GLY A 14 -4.54 -9.59 1.41
CA GLY A 14 -5.87 -8.98 1.46
C GLY A 14 -6.03 -7.97 2.59
N VAL A 15 -5.54 -8.30 3.80
CA VAL A 15 -5.54 -7.35 4.94
C VAL A 15 -4.68 -6.13 4.62
N MET A 16 -3.49 -6.32 4.07
CA MET A 16 -2.61 -5.21 3.67
C MET A 16 -3.29 -4.29 2.63
N VAL A 17 -3.90 -4.88 1.60
CA VAL A 17 -4.66 -4.13 0.58
C VAL A 17 -5.84 -3.38 1.20
N GLY A 18 -6.55 -4.01 2.14
CA GLY A 18 -7.66 -3.40 2.87
C GLY A 18 -7.25 -2.17 3.69
N VAL A 19 -6.06 -2.21 4.32
CA VAL A 19 -5.49 -1.03 5.02
C VAL A 19 -5.23 0.10 4.03
N GLU A 20 -4.57 -0.17 2.91
CA GLU A 20 -4.22 0.83 1.89
C GLU A 20 -5.45 1.44 1.22
N PHE A 21 -6.47 0.61 0.95
CA PHE A 21 -7.78 1.04 0.46
C PHE A 21 -8.47 1.96 1.48
N SER A 22 -8.49 1.58 2.75
CA SER A 22 -9.11 2.38 3.82
C SER A 22 -8.42 3.74 3.96
N VAL A 23 -7.11 3.81 3.79
CA VAL A 23 -6.38 5.09 3.76
C VAL A 23 -6.92 5.99 2.64
N ALA A 24 -7.05 5.46 1.42
CA ALA A 24 -7.45 6.24 0.25
C ALA A 24 -8.92 6.71 0.29
N PHE A 25 -9.83 5.83 0.73
CA PHE A 25 -11.28 6.04 0.58
C PHE A 25 -12.01 6.36 1.88
N VAL A 26 -11.38 6.20 3.04
CA VAL A 26 -12.01 6.45 4.34
C VAL A 26 -11.22 7.48 5.13
N MET A 27 -9.94 7.23 5.39
CA MET A 27 -9.13 8.11 6.23
C MET A 27 -8.87 9.46 5.57
N ASN A 28 -8.46 9.48 4.30
CA ASN A 28 -8.18 10.74 3.60
C ASN A 28 -9.44 11.64 3.52
N PRO A 29 -10.63 11.16 3.12
CA PRO A 29 -11.84 11.97 3.17
C PRO A 29 -12.17 12.51 4.57
N ILE A 30 -12.06 11.67 5.61
CA ILE A 30 -12.31 12.11 7.00
C ILE A 30 -11.35 13.22 7.40
N LEU A 31 -10.05 13.02 7.18
CA LEU A 31 -9.01 13.99 7.56
C LEU A 31 -9.12 15.30 6.78
N ASN A 32 -9.47 15.24 5.49
CA ASN A 32 -9.67 16.43 4.65
C ASN A 32 -10.92 17.23 5.02
N ALA A 33 -11.91 16.61 5.67
CA ALA A 33 -13.13 17.29 6.12
C ALA A 33 -12.95 17.98 7.48
N LEU A 34 -11.85 17.74 8.19
CA LEU A 34 -11.59 18.37 9.48
C LEU A 34 -11.29 19.87 9.30
N PRO A 35 -11.78 20.73 10.22
CA PRO A 35 -11.53 22.16 10.16
C PRO A 35 -10.06 22.50 10.43
N GLU A 36 -9.66 23.68 9.92
CA GLU A 36 -8.36 24.31 10.20
C GLU A 36 -7.18 23.37 9.87
N ASP A 37 -6.26 23.19 10.82
CA ASP A 37 -5.03 22.41 10.62
C ASP A 37 -5.10 20.99 11.18
N SER A 38 -6.26 20.58 11.68
CA SER A 38 -6.48 19.25 12.27
C SER A 38 -6.22 18.11 11.28
N GLY A 39 -6.60 18.31 10.01
CA GLY A 39 -6.32 17.35 8.94
C GLY A 39 -4.82 17.14 8.73
N GLN A 40 -4.04 18.23 8.73
CA GLN A 40 -2.58 18.16 8.55
C GLN A 40 -1.91 17.41 9.72
N LEU A 41 -2.27 17.73 10.97
CA LEU A 41 -1.74 17.03 12.14
C LEU A 41 -2.08 15.53 12.11
N GLY A 42 -3.30 15.19 11.69
CA GLY A 42 -3.73 13.82 11.47
C GLY A 42 -2.89 13.09 10.41
N HIS A 43 -2.66 13.71 9.26
CA HIS A 43 -1.79 13.16 8.22
C HIS A 43 -0.33 12.98 8.67
N ALA A 44 0.21 13.94 9.43
CA ALA A 44 1.58 13.86 9.94
C ALA A 44 1.73 12.72 10.98
N HIS A 45 0.77 12.57 11.90
CA HIS A 45 0.78 11.48 12.88
C HIS A 45 0.56 10.12 12.21
N GLY A 46 -0.48 10.00 11.37
CA GLY A 46 -0.77 8.78 10.62
C GLY A 46 0.41 8.35 9.74
N GLY A 47 1.08 9.30 9.08
CA GLY A 47 2.27 9.04 8.27
C GLY A 47 3.47 8.50 9.08
N ARG A 48 3.61 8.86 10.36
CA ARG A 48 4.63 8.26 11.25
C ARG A 48 4.28 6.83 11.63
N MET A 49 3.04 6.61 12.09
CA MET A 49 2.57 5.28 12.52
C MET A 49 2.57 4.28 11.35
N LEU A 50 1.85 4.61 10.27
CA LEU A 50 1.79 3.75 9.08
C LEU A 50 3.16 3.60 8.43
N GLY A 51 3.94 4.68 8.36
CA GLY A 51 5.30 4.61 7.79
C GLY A 51 6.24 3.63 8.49
N ALA A 52 6.04 3.35 9.78
CA ALA A 52 6.82 2.36 10.53
C ALA A 52 6.33 0.92 10.31
N VAL A 53 5.02 0.74 10.15
CA VAL A 53 4.39 -0.60 10.10
C VAL A 53 4.28 -1.14 8.68
N MET A 54 4.05 -0.29 7.68
CA MET A 54 3.82 -0.70 6.29
C MET A 54 4.98 -1.48 5.64
N PRO A 55 6.28 -1.19 5.90
CA PRO A 55 7.36 -1.99 5.34
C PRO A 55 7.28 -3.48 5.71
N VAL A 56 6.86 -3.80 6.94
CA VAL A 56 6.70 -5.19 7.40
C VAL A 56 5.60 -5.90 6.59
N TRP A 57 4.47 -5.22 6.37
CA TRP A 57 3.39 -5.75 5.54
C TRP A 57 3.84 -6.04 4.11
N TYR A 58 4.50 -5.08 3.45
CA TYR A 58 4.92 -5.26 2.05
C TYR A 58 6.01 -6.33 1.89
N ILE A 59 7.02 -6.33 2.76
CA ILE A 59 8.11 -7.32 2.71
C ILE A 59 7.55 -8.71 3.02
N GLY A 60 6.70 -8.84 4.05
CA GLY A 60 6.04 -10.09 4.40
C GLY A 60 5.18 -10.63 3.25
N SER A 61 4.33 -9.78 2.66
CA SER A 61 3.51 -10.13 1.49
C SER A 61 4.35 -10.58 0.30
N LEU A 62 5.43 -9.86 -0.04
CA LEU A 62 6.32 -10.25 -1.14
C LEU A 62 7.03 -11.58 -0.88
N ALA A 63 7.53 -11.79 0.33
CA ALA A 63 8.18 -13.04 0.70
C ALA A 63 7.22 -14.24 0.60
N LEU A 64 5.98 -14.07 1.06
CA LEU A 64 4.94 -15.10 0.98
C LEU A 64 4.54 -15.41 -0.47
N VAL A 65 4.33 -14.39 -1.30
CA VAL A 65 4.01 -14.56 -2.73
C VAL A 65 5.17 -15.23 -3.47
N ALA A 66 6.42 -14.86 -3.16
CA ALA A 66 7.59 -15.51 -3.74
C ALA A 66 7.70 -16.99 -3.32
N ALA A 67 7.46 -17.29 -2.04
CA ALA A 67 7.45 -18.67 -1.55
C ALA A 67 6.35 -19.50 -2.24
N TRP A 68 5.15 -18.93 -2.42
CA TRP A 68 4.08 -19.57 -3.16
C TRP A 68 4.47 -19.81 -4.63
N ALA A 69 5.00 -18.80 -5.33
CA ALA A 69 5.41 -18.93 -6.72
C ALA A 69 6.46 -20.04 -6.93
N VAL A 70 7.43 -20.15 -6.02
CA VAL A 70 8.46 -21.21 -6.08
C VAL A 70 7.86 -22.58 -5.77
N ALA A 71 7.03 -22.70 -4.73
CA ALA A 71 6.45 -23.97 -4.31
C ALA A 71 5.38 -24.51 -5.28
N GLY A 72 4.66 -23.60 -5.97
CA GLY A 72 3.59 -23.91 -6.93
C GLY A 72 4.02 -23.81 -8.40
N TRP A 73 5.31 -23.79 -8.71
CA TRP A 73 5.84 -23.48 -10.05
C TRP A 73 5.24 -24.30 -11.20
N HIS A 74 4.88 -25.56 -10.94
CA HIS A 74 4.33 -26.48 -11.94
C HIS A 74 2.79 -26.51 -11.97
N HIS A 75 2.11 -25.66 -11.19
CA HIS A 75 0.65 -25.58 -11.16
C HIS A 75 0.15 -24.54 -12.18
N GLU A 76 -1.06 -24.72 -12.71
CA GLU A 76 -1.64 -23.85 -13.74
C GLU A 76 -1.74 -22.37 -13.30
N GLY A 77 -1.86 -22.09 -12.00
CA GLY A 77 -1.91 -20.74 -11.44
C GLY A 77 -0.57 -20.00 -11.30
N ALA A 78 0.58 -20.64 -11.56
CA ALA A 78 1.90 -20.06 -11.28
C ALA A 78 2.14 -18.70 -11.97
N GLY A 79 1.67 -18.55 -13.22
CA GLY A 79 1.79 -17.30 -13.97
C GLY A 79 1.04 -16.12 -13.31
N LEU A 80 -0.12 -16.39 -12.72
CA LEU A 80 -0.91 -15.39 -11.99
C LEU A 80 -0.19 -14.95 -10.72
N VAL A 81 0.37 -15.90 -9.95
CA VAL A 81 1.11 -15.62 -8.71
C VAL A 81 2.37 -14.79 -9.00
N VAL A 82 3.13 -15.14 -10.05
CA VAL A 82 4.31 -14.37 -10.48
C VAL A 82 3.92 -12.96 -10.89
N THR A 83 2.85 -12.81 -11.66
CA THR A 83 2.34 -11.50 -12.09
C THR A 83 1.89 -10.66 -10.90
N ALA A 84 1.19 -11.27 -9.93
CA ALA A 84 0.80 -10.62 -8.69
C ALA A 84 2.03 -10.14 -7.89
N GLY A 85 3.07 -10.97 -7.79
CA GLY A 85 4.34 -10.61 -7.16
C GLY A 85 5.01 -9.42 -7.85
N ALA A 86 5.01 -9.39 -9.19
CA ALA A 86 5.55 -8.26 -9.95
C ALA A 86 4.76 -6.96 -9.70
N LEU A 87 3.43 -7.03 -9.62
CA LEU A 87 2.59 -5.87 -9.30
C LEU A 87 2.81 -5.37 -7.86
N LEU A 88 2.99 -6.28 -6.88
CA LEU A 88 3.35 -5.91 -5.51
C LEU A 88 4.72 -5.24 -5.46
N ALA A 89 5.71 -5.77 -6.19
CA ALA A 89 7.04 -5.18 -6.28
C ALA A 89 6.99 -3.78 -6.92
N LEU A 90 6.20 -3.63 -7.99
CA LEU A 90 5.93 -2.33 -8.62
C LEU A 90 5.31 -1.34 -7.61
N SER A 91 4.34 -1.77 -6.81
CA SER A 91 3.74 -0.94 -5.76
C SER A 91 4.76 -0.48 -4.70
N VAL A 92 5.73 -1.33 -4.35
CA VAL A 92 6.84 -0.96 -3.45
C VAL A 92 7.74 0.09 -4.11
N VAL A 93 8.11 -0.09 -5.38
CA VAL A 93 8.92 0.88 -6.14
C VAL A 93 8.20 2.22 -6.24
N MET A 94 6.91 2.22 -6.60
CA MET A 94 6.07 3.43 -6.61
C MET A 94 6.07 4.13 -5.25
N SER A 95 5.96 3.37 -4.15
CA SER A 95 5.98 3.93 -2.80
C SER A 95 7.30 4.65 -2.52
N ILE A 96 8.44 3.98 -2.73
CA ILE A 96 9.77 4.52 -2.42
C ILE A 96 10.10 5.75 -3.27
N LEU A 97 9.75 5.73 -4.55
CA LEU A 97 10.11 6.80 -5.49
C LEU A 97 9.14 7.98 -5.44
N LEU A 98 7.84 7.74 -5.19
CA LEU A 98 6.79 8.76 -5.39
C LEU A 98 6.13 9.19 -4.07
N LEU A 99 5.79 8.25 -3.18
CA LEU A 99 4.99 8.53 -1.97
C LEU A 99 5.87 8.85 -0.75
N VAL A 100 6.91 8.04 -0.51
CA VAL A 100 7.81 8.16 0.65
C VAL A 100 8.51 9.54 0.71
N PRO A 101 8.98 10.13 -0.41
CA PRO A 101 9.61 11.45 -0.36
C PRO A 101 8.63 12.53 0.12
N ILE A 102 7.37 12.48 -0.30
CA ILE A 102 6.33 13.42 0.13
C ILE A 102 5.98 13.16 1.60
N ASN A 103 5.81 11.90 1.99
CA ASN A 103 5.53 11.52 3.37
C ASN A 103 6.62 12.00 4.34
N ASN A 104 7.90 11.90 3.96
CA ASN A 104 8.99 12.34 4.81
C ASN A 104 9.00 13.86 5.03
N ARG A 105 8.59 14.65 4.03
CA ARG A 105 8.36 16.09 4.20
C ARG A 105 7.13 16.35 5.08
N ASN A 106 6.02 15.67 4.80
CA ASN A 106 4.76 15.87 5.53
C ASN A 106 4.89 15.56 7.03
N LYS A 107 5.71 14.57 7.41
CA LYS A 107 5.98 14.23 8.82
C LYS A 107 6.56 15.39 9.63
N THR A 108 7.24 16.34 8.99
CA THR A 108 7.90 17.49 9.64
C THR A 108 7.07 18.77 9.58
N TRP A 109 5.97 18.76 8.82
CA TRP A 109 5.15 19.96 8.65
C TRP A 109 4.24 20.22 9.85
N THR A 110 4.19 21.47 10.24
CA THR A 110 3.25 22.07 11.20
C THR A 110 2.47 23.19 10.49
N PRO A 111 1.42 23.73 11.10
CA PRO A 111 0.70 24.87 10.53
C PRO A 111 1.60 26.08 10.24
N GLU A 112 2.63 26.27 11.07
CA GLU A 112 3.51 27.43 11.06
C GLU A 112 4.66 27.30 10.04
N ASN A 113 5.04 26.08 9.66
CA ASN A 113 6.25 25.84 8.86
C ASN A 113 6.00 25.21 7.47
N ARG A 114 4.76 24.82 7.15
CA ARG A 114 4.44 24.16 5.89
C ARG A 114 4.73 25.07 4.70
N PRO A 115 5.28 24.55 3.60
CA PRO A 115 5.54 25.34 2.40
C PRO A 115 4.22 25.74 1.72
N GLU A 116 4.21 26.83 0.94
CA GLU A 116 2.99 27.32 0.28
C GLU A 116 2.34 26.28 -0.64
N ASP A 117 3.15 25.41 -1.25
CA ASP A 117 2.73 24.35 -2.19
C ASP A 117 2.28 23.05 -1.50
N TRP A 118 2.18 23.01 -0.17
CA TRP A 118 1.91 21.77 0.59
C TRP A 118 0.65 21.03 0.10
N LYS A 119 -0.41 21.76 -0.29
CA LYS A 119 -1.65 21.18 -0.83
C LYS A 119 -1.44 20.50 -2.18
N GLU A 120 -0.62 21.10 -3.04
CA GLU A 120 -0.29 20.51 -4.34
C GLU A 120 0.50 19.21 -4.15
N GLN A 121 1.47 19.22 -3.22
CA GLN A 121 2.23 18.01 -2.87
C GLN A 121 1.30 16.91 -2.34
N MET A 122 0.32 17.25 -1.49
CA MET A 122 -0.63 16.28 -0.94
C MET A 122 -1.62 15.75 -1.98
N ASN A 123 -2.08 16.61 -2.89
CA ASN A 123 -2.90 16.20 -4.04
C ASN A 123 -2.14 15.25 -4.98
N ARG A 124 -0.85 15.52 -5.22
CA ARG A 124 0.01 14.61 -5.99
C ARG A 124 0.19 13.27 -5.29
N TRP A 125 0.41 13.28 -3.98
CA TRP A 125 0.46 12.06 -3.18
C TRP A 125 -0.84 11.25 -3.29
N ASN A 126 -2.00 11.89 -3.15
CA ASN A 126 -3.31 11.23 -3.29
C ASN A 126 -3.46 10.55 -4.65
N ARG A 127 -3.09 11.23 -5.75
CA ARG A 127 -3.16 10.66 -7.11
C ARG A 127 -2.28 9.42 -7.24
N TYR A 128 -1.02 9.49 -6.78
CA TYR A 128 -0.14 8.32 -6.81
C TYR A 128 -0.63 7.18 -5.93
N HIS A 129 -1.20 7.51 -4.76
CA HIS A 129 -1.76 6.53 -3.85
C HIS A 129 -2.98 5.81 -4.46
N TYR A 130 -3.89 6.52 -5.14
CA TYR A 130 -5.01 5.89 -5.85
C TYR A 130 -4.54 4.89 -6.92
N VAL A 131 -3.56 5.28 -7.75
CA VAL A 131 -3.00 4.38 -8.77
C VAL A 131 -2.37 3.17 -8.11
N ARG A 132 -1.62 3.37 -7.03
CA ARG A 132 -0.99 2.30 -6.26
C ARG A 132 -2.02 1.35 -5.64
N VAL A 133 -3.13 1.86 -5.11
CA VAL A 133 -4.25 1.05 -4.61
C VAL A 133 -4.86 0.19 -5.72
N ALA A 134 -5.05 0.75 -6.92
CA ALA A 134 -5.51 -0.05 -8.06
C ALA A 134 -4.54 -1.19 -8.43
N VAL A 135 -3.23 -0.92 -8.41
CA VAL A 135 -2.18 -1.92 -8.68
C VAL A 135 -2.21 -3.07 -7.67
N ILE A 136 -2.30 -2.77 -6.38
CA ILE A 136 -2.32 -3.82 -5.34
C ILE A 136 -3.66 -4.56 -5.28
N ILE A 137 -4.78 -3.93 -5.64
CA ILE A 137 -6.06 -4.62 -5.82
C ILE A 137 -5.96 -5.62 -6.97
N ALA A 138 -5.40 -5.21 -8.11
CA ALA A 138 -5.17 -6.12 -9.23
C ALA A 138 -4.26 -7.30 -8.83
N ALA A 139 -3.17 -7.02 -8.10
CA ALA A 139 -2.30 -8.08 -7.57
C ALA A 139 -3.07 -9.05 -6.66
N PHE A 140 -3.90 -8.53 -5.75
CA PHE A 140 -4.70 -9.35 -4.86
C PHE A 140 -5.75 -10.18 -5.62
N THR A 141 -6.42 -9.61 -6.61
CA THR A 141 -7.35 -10.34 -7.49
C THR A 141 -6.65 -11.51 -8.17
N LEU A 142 -5.44 -11.32 -8.70
CA LEU A 142 -4.67 -12.41 -9.31
C LEU A 142 -4.34 -13.52 -8.32
N LEU A 143 -3.99 -13.19 -7.06
CA LEU A 143 -3.76 -14.20 -6.02
C LEU A 143 -5.04 -14.97 -5.68
N VAL A 144 -6.17 -14.28 -5.55
CA VAL A 144 -7.48 -14.92 -5.31
C VAL A 144 -7.86 -15.83 -6.48
N THR A 145 -7.64 -15.39 -7.72
CA THR A 145 -7.90 -16.20 -8.92
C THR A 145 -6.95 -17.40 -9.02
N ALA A 146 -5.68 -17.26 -8.61
CA ALA A 146 -4.73 -18.38 -8.60
C ALA A 146 -5.05 -19.44 -7.53
N LEU A 147 -5.75 -19.04 -6.46
CA LEU A 147 -6.20 -19.93 -5.39
C LEU A 147 -7.51 -20.68 -5.73
N ALA A 148 -8.35 -20.08 -6.57
CA ALA A 148 -9.69 -20.58 -6.93
C ALA A 148 -9.64 -21.75 -7.91
#